data_AF-A0A1F5AJ99-F1
#
_entry.id   AF-A0A1F5AJ99-F1
#
_cell.length_a   1.000
_cell.length_b   1.000
_cell.length_c   1.000
_cell.angle_alpha   90.00
_cell.angle_beta   90.00
_cell.angle_gamma   90.00
#
_symmetry.space_group_name_H-M   'P 1'
#
loop_
_entity.id
_entity.type
_entity.pdbx_description
1 polymer ?
#
loop_
_entity_poly.entity_id
_entity_poly.type
_entity_poly.pdbx_seq_one_letter_code
_entity_poly.pdbx_strand_id
1 'polypeptide(L)'
;MEKTSKVTSPEDARHLLEIALRHEWAVSFEYVIHGYSMPRGKFCYEDPVMKCRTDARAQAIQIGIDEMYHAYQLGLVITRLGGRPSFKTDEVVRCPRIIDNLRRDKQTEEEVTDLYLSAAWEEGKYPELQNMILNIASDEQRHIRQFEAAVEAIEREGGTDALCFRETPEAAGREEVQRLHAITRLENEIMHRYLSCAMLFSDHQDLSFRLFKNSLNHMRHWDKNAGLLVELGSVIQIENASTDAAGREVSRHPMPVFYPGDSRRDALETLVPEEARIIAAYEALIVRLPAGAVKDRLASQLALKREHLYTQESLLANARRVEGLR
;
A
#
# COMPACT_ATOMS: atom_id res chain seq x y z
N MET A 1 -20.18 -4.46 5.57
CA MET A 1 -19.77 -3.05 5.76
C MET A 1 -20.84 -2.30 6.56
N GLU A 2 -20.45 -1.36 7.43
CA GLU A 2 -21.39 -0.56 8.26
C GLU A 2 -22.12 0.47 7.37
N LYS A 3 -23.46 0.59 7.47
CA LYS A 3 -24.23 1.53 6.65
C LYS A 3 -24.07 2.94 7.21
N THR A 4 -23.61 3.88 6.39
CA THR A 4 -23.41 5.26 6.80
C THR A 4 -24.72 5.99 7.01
N SER A 5 -24.80 6.73 8.13
CA SER A 5 -25.81 7.73 8.40
C SER A 5 -25.71 8.91 7.43
N LYS A 6 -26.76 9.72 7.35
CA LYS A 6 -26.77 10.96 6.55
C LYS A 6 -25.62 11.88 6.98
N VAL A 7 -24.81 12.36 6.03
CA VAL A 7 -23.71 13.30 6.29
C VAL A 7 -24.28 14.69 6.47
N THR A 8 -24.44 15.11 7.72
CA THR A 8 -25.03 16.40 8.10
C THR A 8 -24.10 17.28 8.93
N SER A 9 -23.05 16.69 9.49
CA SER A 9 -22.10 17.29 10.44
C SER A 9 -20.64 16.91 10.12
N PRO A 10 -19.65 17.63 10.69
CA PRO A 10 -18.24 17.25 10.58
C PRO A 10 -17.94 15.86 11.14
N GLU A 11 -18.66 15.44 12.18
CA GLU A 11 -18.54 14.12 12.80
C GLU A 11 -19.01 13.02 11.86
N ASP A 12 -20.16 13.21 11.19
CA ASP A 12 -20.65 12.26 10.18
C ASP A 12 -19.66 12.13 9.01
N ALA A 13 -19.15 13.26 8.52
CA ALA A 13 -18.16 13.30 7.44
C ALA A 13 -16.88 12.57 7.84
N ARG A 14 -16.37 12.80 9.05
CA ARG A 14 -15.19 12.10 9.57
C ARG A 14 -15.44 10.60 9.71
N HIS A 15 -16.60 10.20 10.20
CA HIS A 15 -16.94 8.78 10.36
C HIS A 15 -16.97 8.05 9.01
N LEU A 16 -17.60 8.64 7.98
CA LEU A 16 -17.56 8.11 6.61
C LEU A 16 -16.11 7.96 6.11
N LEU A 17 -15.29 9.00 6.28
CA LEU A 17 -13.89 9.00 5.86
C LEU A 17 -13.05 7.95 6.61
N GLU A 18 -13.32 7.70 7.89
CA GLU A 18 -12.63 6.67 8.68
C GLU A 18 -13.02 5.25 8.28
N ILE A 19 -14.26 5.03 7.81
CA ILE A 19 -14.66 3.75 7.21
C ILE A 19 -13.93 3.57 5.88
N ALA A 20 -14.03 4.57 5.01
CA ALA A 20 -13.38 4.58 3.70
C ALA A 20 -11.86 4.35 3.82
N LEU A 21 -11.17 5.09 4.70
CA LEU A 21 -9.72 4.97 4.86
C LEU A 21 -9.27 3.56 5.28
N ARG A 22 -10.06 2.87 6.12
CA ARG A 22 -9.74 1.48 6.49
C ARG A 22 -9.82 0.53 5.32
N HIS A 23 -10.80 0.76 4.45
CA HIS A 23 -10.98 0.01 3.23
C HIS A 23 -9.80 0.27 2.29
N GLU A 24 -9.54 1.53 1.93
CA GLU A 24 -8.48 1.91 0.99
C GLU A 24 -7.11 1.39 1.41
N TRP A 25 -6.80 1.42 2.72
CA TRP A 25 -5.58 0.79 3.18
C TRP A 25 -5.58 -0.71 2.92
N ALA A 26 -6.64 -1.43 3.25
CA ALA A 26 -6.67 -2.89 3.08
C ALA A 26 -6.45 -3.27 1.60
N VAL A 27 -7.16 -2.63 0.68
CA VAL A 27 -7.08 -2.95 -0.76
C VAL A 27 -5.75 -2.55 -1.37
N SER A 28 -5.14 -1.46 -0.89
CA SER A 28 -3.78 -1.07 -1.33
C SER A 28 -2.72 -2.15 -1.06
N PHE A 29 -2.83 -2.87 0.07
CA PHE A 29 -1.98 -4.02 0.35
C PHE A 29 -2.42 -5.24 -0.46
N GLU A 30 -3.71 -5.56 -0.39
CA GLU A 30 -4.29 -6.79 -0.94
C GLU A 30 -3.95 -6.92 -2.43
N TYR A 31 -4.15 -5.87 -3.22
CA TYR A 31 -3.95 -5.93 -4.67
C TYR A 31 -2.48 -6.00 -5.09
N VAL A 32 -1.58 -5.34 -4.36
CA VAL A 32 -0.13 -5.48 -4.61
C VAL A 32 0.32 -6.89 -4.25
N ILE A 33 -0.16 -7.43 -3.13
CA ILE A 33 0.16 -8.80 -2.69
C ILE A 33 -0.37 -9.82 -3.69
N HIS A 34 -1.60 -9.66 -4.19
CA HIS A 34 -2.18 -10.48 -5.24
C HIS A 34 -1.35 -10.37 -6.53
N GLY A 35 -1.03 -9.16 -6.96
CA GLY A 35 -0.11 -8.85 -8.07
C GLY A 35 1.16 -9.69 -8.02
N TYR A 36 1.88 -9.64 -6.91
CA TYR A 36 3.12 -10.38 -6.71
C TYR A 36 2.96 -11.88 -6.47
N SER A 37 1.74 -12.33 -6.21
CA SER A 37 1.41 -13.76 -6.09
C SER A 37 1.10 -14.40 -7.45
N MET A 38 1.05 -13.62 -8.54
CA MET A 38 0.75 -14.08 -9.89
C MET A 38 1.99 -14.12 -10.81
N PRO A 39 2.07 -15.05 -11.77
CA PRO A 39 3.10 -15.05 -12.80
C PRO A 39 2.94 -13.90 -13.79
N ARG A 40 4.03 -13.15 -14.02
CA ARG A 40 4.09 -12.05 -14.99
C ARG A 40 3.79 -12.53 -16.41
N GLY A 41 2.89 -11.81 -17.09
CA GLY A 41 2.58 -12.00 -18.51
C GLY A 41 1.82 -13.28 -18.85
N LYS A 42 1.44 -14.10 -17.85
CA LYS A 42 0.68 -15.33 -18.08
C LYS A 42 -0.81 -15.06 -18.26
N PHE A 43 -1.38 -14.20 -17.43
CA PHE A 43 -2.80 -13.86 -17.45
C PHE A 43 -2.95 -12.48 -18.04
N CYS A 44 -3.33 -12.42 -19.32
CA CYS A 44 -3.55 -11.16 -20.02
C CYS A 44 -5.02 -11.05 -20.42
N TYR A 45 -5.55 -9.83 -20.45
CA TYR A 45 -6.91 -9.54 -20.87
C TYR A 45 -6.92 -8.28 -21.75
N GLU A 46 -8.00 -8.10 -22.51
CA GLU A 46 -8.23 -6.84 -23.23
C GLU A 46 -8.88 -5.87 -22.25
N ASP A 47 -8.16 -4.81 -21.89
CA ASP A 47 -8.66 -3.88 -20.88
C ASP A 47 -9.83 -3.05 -21.43
N PRO A 48 -11.00 -3.07 -20.77
CA PRO A 48 -12.20 -2.42 -21.28
C PRO A 48 -12.11 -0.89 -21.22
N VAL A 49 -11.16 -0.32 -20.48
CA VAL A 49 -10.97 1.13 -20.33
C VAL A 49 -9.76 1.60 -21.14
N MET A 50 -8.60 0.95 -20.95
CA MET A 50 -7.36 1.30 -21.66
C MET A 50 -7.35 0.85 -23.13
N LYS A 51 -8.24 -0.08 -23.52
CA LYS A 51 -8.36 -0.62 -24.89
C LYS A 51 -7.07 -1.25 -25.40
N CYS A 52 -6.35 -1.94 -24.52
CA CYS A 52 -5.12 -2.66 -24.87
C CYS A 52 -4.98 -3.96 -24.07
N ARG A 53 -4.18 -4.88 -24.62
CA ARG A 53 -3.80 -6.12 -23.95
C ARG A 53 -2.96 -5.81 -22.71
N THR A 54 -3.48 -6.19 -21.55
CA THR A 54 -2.93 -5.85 -20.24
C THR A 54 -2.63 -7.10 -19.42
N ASP A 55 -1.53 -7.11 -18.69
CA ASP A 55 -1.17 -8.19 -17.73
C ASP A 55 -1.94 -7.98 -16.42
N ALA A 56 -2.76 -8.95 -16.02
CA ALA A 56 -3.57 -8.89 -14.80
C ALA A 56 -2.72 -8.66 -13.55
N ARG A 57 -1.48 -9.20 -13.51
CA ARG A 57 -0.53 -8.90 -12.44
C ARG A 57 -0.18 -7.41 -12.38
N ALA A 58 0.16 -6.83 -13.54
CA ALA A 58 0.59 -5.44 -13.60
C ALA A 58 -0.57 -4.51 -13.25
N GLN A 59 -1.79 -4.86 -13.71
CA GLN A 59 -2.98 -4.10 -13.37
C GLN A 59 -3.30 -4.16 -11.88
N ALA A 60 -3.29 -5.33 -11.24
CA ALA A 60 -3.55 -5.44 -9.81
C ALA A 60 -2.56 -4.60 -8.98
N ILE A 61 -1.28 -4.59 -9.36
CA ILE A 61 -0.29 -3.71 -8.73
C ILE A 61 -0.68 -2.24 -8.92
N GLN A 62 -1.02 -1.82 -10.15
CA GLN A 62 -1.37 -0.44 -10.45
C GLN A 62 -2.61 0.03 -9.68
N ILE A 63 -3.66 -0.79 -9.63
CA ILE A 63 -4.88 -0.50 -8.85
C ILE A 63 -4.51 -0.35 -7.37
N GLY A 64 -3.71 -1.26 -6.82
CA GLY A 64 -3.23 -1.11 -5.44
C GLY A 64 -2.45 0.19 -5.18
N ILE A 65 -1.76 0.76 -6.19
CA ILE A 65 -1.14 2.09 -6.08
C ILE A 65 -2.21 3.19 -6.07
N ASP A 66 -3.22 3.07 -6.92
CA ASP A 66 -4.33 4.02 -7.01
C ASP A 66 -5.07 4.08 -5.65
N GLU A 67 -5.30 2.92 -5.00
CA GLU A 67 -5.89 2.88 -3.65
C GLU A 67 -5.02 3.53 -2.56
N MET A 68 -3.68 3.46 -2.69
CA MET A 68 -2.82 4.24 -1.79
C MET A 68 -3.00 5.75 -1.97
N TYR A 69 -3.28 6.22 -3.18
CA TYR A 69 -3.58 7.63 -3.43
C TYR A 69 -4.96 8.00 -2.85
N HIS A 70 -5.97 7.15 -2.98
CA HIS A 70 -7.27 7.33 -2.33
C HIS A 70 -7.12 7.42 -0.81
N ALA A 71 -6.43 6.45 -0.18
CA ALA A 71 -6.12 6.45 1.24
C ALA A 71 -5.39 7.73 1.68
N TYR A 72 -4.40 8.18 0.90
CA TYR A 72 -3.71 9.44 1.15
C TYR A 72 -4.66 10.64 1.12
N GLN A 73 -5.49 10.74 0.09
CA GLN A 73 -6.44 11.83 -0.07
C GLN A 73 -7.48 11.87 1.05
N LEU A 74 -8.03 10.72 1.45
CA LEU A 74 -8.93 10.59 2.60
C LEU A 74 -8.24 11.04 3.90
N GLY A 75 -6.99 10.60 4.11
CA GLY A 75 -6.20 10.98 5.28
C GLY A 75 -5.91 12.48 5.38
N LEU A 76 -5.70 13.14 4.24
CA LEU A 76 -5.57 14.61 4.17
C LEU A 76 -6.85 15.31 4.61
N VAL A 77 -8.02 14.85 4.13
CA VAL A 77 -9.30 15.47 4.50
C VAL A 77 -9.63 15.23 5.97
N ILE A 78 -9.37 14.03 6.50
CA ILE A 78 -9.50 13.75 7.94
C ILE A 78 -8.67 14.73 8.77
N THR A 79 -7.42 14.97 8.36
CA THR A 79 -6.51 15.92 9.04
C THR A 79 -7.08 17.34 9.01
N ARG A 80 -7.58 17.81 7.86
CA ARG A 80 -8.20 19.14 7.71
C ARG A 80 -9.48 19.30 8.52
N LEU A 81 -10.21 18.21 8.75
CA LEU A 81 -11.38 18.18 9.64
C LEU A 81 -11.00 18.08 11.12
N GLY A 82 -9.72 18.19 11.46
CA GLY A 82 -9.20 18.12 12.83
C GLY A 82 -9.10 16.71 13.41
N GLY A 83 -9.21 15.67 12.57
CA GLY A 83 -8.99 14.28 12.95
C GLY A 83 -7.54 13.85 12.81
N ARG A 84 -7.21 12.66 13.34
CA ARG A 84 -5.92 11.99 13.11
C ARG A 84 -6.17 10.76 12.23
N PRO A 85 -5.68 10.72 10.98
CA PRO A 85 -5.87 9.54 10.13
C PRO A 85 -5.18 8.33 10.76
N SER A 86 -5.86 7.19 10.71
CA SER A 86 -5.33 5.91 11.21
C SER A 86 -4.89 5.03 10.06
N PHE A 87 -3.97 4.11 10.33
CA PHE A 87 -3.58 3.01 9.44
C PHE A 87 -4.25 1.70 9.85
N LYS A 88 -5.39 1.78 10.56
CA LYS A 88 -6.25 0.62 10.73
C LYS A 88 -6.73 0.18 9.35
N THR A 89 -6.73 -1.11 9.08
CA THR A 89 -7.26 -1.69 7.85
C THR A 89 -8.51 -2.51 8.15
N ASP A 90 -9.31 -2.75 7.12
CA ASP A 90 -10.11 -3.97 7.07
C ASP A 90 -9.22 -5.21 6.87
N GLU A 91 -9.81 -6.39 6.68
CA GLU A 91 -9.03 -7.61 6.52
C GLU A 91 -8.29 -7.65 5.17
N VAL A 92 -7.00 -7.95 5.21
CA VAL A 92 -6.18 -8.27 4.04
C VAL A 92 -6.08 -9.78 3.92
N VAL A 93 -6.41 -10.31 2.76
CA VAL A 93 -6.63 -11.73 2.51
C VAL A 93 -5.85 -12.15 1.28
N ARG A 94 -5.29 -13.36 1.29
CA ARG A 94 -4.83 -14.04 0.07
C ARG A 94 -5.33 -15.47 0.06
N CYS A 95 -6.10 -15.82 -0.96
CA CYS A 95 -6.55 -17.17 -1.26
C CYS A 95 -5.50 -17.94 -2.07
N PRO A 96 -5.50 -19.29 -2.00
CA PRO A 96 -4.60 -20.14 -2.78
C PRO A 96 -4.66 -19.96 -4.29
N ARG A 97 -5.86 -19.72 -4.85
CA ARG A 97 -6.08 -19.62 -6.29
C ARG A 97 -6.13 -18.17 -6.73
N ILE A 98 -5.53 -17.90 -7.88
CA ILE A 98 -5.46 -16.56 -8.46
C ILE A 98 -6.87 -16.03 -8.78
N ILE A 99 -7.74 -16.88 -9.32
CA ILE A 99 -9.11 -16.48 -9.68
C ILE A 99 -9.95 -16.08 -8.46
N ASP A 100 -9.72 -16.72 -7.31
CA ASP A 100 -10.47 -16.40 -6.09
C ASP A 100 -10.06 -15.03 -5.53
N ASN A 101 -8.78 -14.68 -5.67
CA ASN A 101 -8.27 -13.36 -5.32
C ASN A 101 -8.87 -12.28 -6.22
N LEU A 102 -8.83 -12.44 -7.56
CA LEU A 102 -9.38 -11.43 -8.47
C LEU A 102 -10.90 -11.24 -8.35
N ARG A 103 -11.64 -12.32 -8.09
CA ARG A 103 -13.09 -12.22 -7.80
C ARG A 103 -13.35 -11.49 -6.48
N ARG A 104 -12.53 -11.76 -5.47
CA ARG A 104 -12.58 -11.02 -4.21
C ARG A 104 -12.26 -9.55 -4.44
N ASP A 105 -11.21 -9.24 -5.20
CA ASP A 105 -10.81 -7.87 -5.50
C ASP A 105 -12.00 -7.12 -6.13
N LYS A 106 -12.62 -7.68 -7.16
CA LYS A 106 -13.87 -7.15 -7.75
C LYS A 106 -14.99 -6.95 -6.72
N GLN A 107 -15.26 -7.96 -5.89
CA GLN A 107 -16.33 -7.86 -4.88
C GLN A 107 -16.04 -6.74 -3.87
N THR A 108 -14.79 -6.62 -3.44
CA THR A 108 -14.34 -5.58 -2.52
C THR A 108 -14.57 -4.18 -3.13
N GLU A 109 -14.26 -4.01 -4.42
CA GLU A 109 -14.53 -2.78 -5.18
C GLU A 109 -16.04 -2.47 -5.30
N GLU A 110 -16.86 -3.49 -5.56
CA GLU A 110 -18.33 -3.35 -5.60
C GLU A 110 -18.88 -2.88 -4.24
N GLU A 111 -18.36 -3.44 -3.14
CA GLU A 111 -18.76 -3.07 -1.78
C GLU A 111 -18.41 -1.60 -1.47
N VAL A 112 -17.18 -1.15 -1.74
CA VAL A 112 -16.81 0.25 -1.45
C VAL A 112 -17.47 1.24 -2.41
N THR A 113 -17.70 0.86 -3.66
CA THR A 113 -18.50 1.67 -4.60
C THR A 113 -19.91 1.90 -4.03
N ASP A 114 -20.55 0.87 -3.46
CA ASP A 114 -21.84 1.01 -2.80
C ASP A 114 -21.75 1.93 -1.56
N LEU A 115 -20.67 1.86 -0.76
CA LEU A 115 -20.44 2.81 0.35
C LEU A 115 -20.51 4.26 -0.14
N TYR A 116 -19.78 4.55 -1.21
CA TYR A 116 -19.63 5.91 -1.72
C TYR A 116 -20.90 6.43 -2.39
N LEU A 117 -21.57 5.58 -3.18
CA LEU A 117 -22.79 5.97 -3.89
C LEU A 117 -24.03 6.00 -3.00
N SER A 118 -24.06 5.20 -1.93
CA SER A 118 -25.19 5.16 -0.99
C SER A 118 -25.10 6.19 0.14
N ALA A 119 -23.95 6.86 0.30
CA ALA A 119 -23.77 7.93 1.28
C ALA A 119 -24.78 9.06 1.04
N ALA A 120 -25.65 9.31 2.02
CA ALA A 120 -26.68 10.34 1.91
C ALA A 120 -26.12 11.70 2.35
N TRP A 121 -25.92 12.61 1.40
CA TRP A 121 -25.43 13.97 1.66
C TRP A 121 -26.58 14.94 1.93
N GLU A 122 -26.43 15.83 2.90
CA GLU A 122 -27.32 16.99 3.00
C GLU A 122 -27.00 17.99 1.88
N GLU A 123 -28.02 18.44 1.15
CA GLU A 123 -27.86 19.32 0.00
C GLU A 123 -27.08 20.59 0.35
N GLY A 124 -26.05 20.88 -0.43
CA GLY A 124 -25.19 22.06 -0.25
C GLY A 124 -24.15 21.95 0.88
N LYS A 125 -24.13 20.87 1.67
CA LYS A 125 -23.09 20.65 2.68
C LYS A 125 -21.92 19.84 2.13
N TYR A 126 -20.71 20.30 2.41
CA TYR A 126 -19.44 19.66 2.03
C TYR A 126 -19.34 19.30 0.53
N PRO A 127 -19.67 20.22 -0.40
CA PRO A 127 -19.71 19.89 -1.82
C PRO A 127 -18.37 19.39 -2.37
N GLU A 128 -17.24 19.90 -1.86
CA GLU A 128 -15.91 19.45 -2.26
C GLU A 128 -15.62 18.01 -1.81
N LEU A 129 -16.05 17.64 -0.61
CA LEU A 129 -15.91 16.28 -0.09
C LEU A 129 -16.83 15.31 -0.83
N GLN A 130 -18.09 15.69 -1.06
CA GLN A 130 -19.00 14.88 -1.86
C GLN A 130 -18.43 14.63 -3.26
N ASN A 131 -17.92 15.67 -3.92
CA ASN A 131 -17.29 15.55 -5.23
C ASN A 131 -16.06 14.63 -5.20
N MET A 132 -15.22 14.74 -4.15
CA MET A 132 -14.09 13.84 -3.97
C MET A 132 -14.51 12.38 -3.87
N ILE A 133 -15.52 12.07 -3.03
CA ILE A 133 -16.03 10.71 -2.85
C ILE A 133 -16.61 10.16 -4.15
N LEU A 134 -17.31 10.98 -4.93
CA LEU A 134 -17.83 10.58 -6.25
C LEU A 134 -16.73 10.33 -7.28
N ASN A 135 -15.62 11.07 -7.22
CA ASN A 135 -14.47 10.82 -8.08
C ASN A 135 -13.81 9.49 -7.74
N ILE A 136 -13.58 9.21 -6.45
CA ILE A 136 -13.06 7.91 -5.99
C ILE A 136 -14.00 6.79 -6.47
N ALA A 137 -15.31 6.92 -6.25
CA ALA A 137 -16.30 5.93 -6.73
C ALA A 137 -16.27 5.71 -8.25
N SER A 138 -15.86 6.71 -9.04
CA SER A 138 -15.67 6.55 -10.49
C SER A 138 -14.43 5.74 -10.82
N ASP A 139 -13.37 5.86 -10.02
CA ASP A 139 -12.16 5.04 -10.13
C ASP A 139 -12.48 3.58 -9.73
N GLU A 140 -13.27 3.36 -8.68
CA GLU A 140 -13.68 2.00 -8.28
C GLU A 140 -14.54 1.32 -9.35
N GLN A 141 -15.46 2.05 -9.98
CA GLN A 141 -16.20 1.53 -11.15
C GLN A 141 -15.31 1.19 -12.34
N ARG A 142 -14.15 1.84 -12.48
CA ARG A 142 -13.13 1.43 -13.45
C ARG A 142 -12.47 0.14 -12.98
N HIS A 143 -12.04 0.04 -11.72
CA HIS A 143 -11.37 -1.14 -11.16
C HIS A 143 -12.26 -2.40 -11.24
N ILE A 144 -13.55 -2.30 -10.89
CA ILE A 144 -14.55 -3.37 -11.06
C ILE A 144 -14.51 -3.94 -12.48
N ARG A 145 -14.57 -3.07 -13.50
CA ARG A 145 -14.57 -3.48 -14.90
C ARG A 145 -13.27 -4.15 -15.33
N GLN A 146 -12.13 -3.69 -14.79
CA GLN A 146 -10.83 -4.27 -15.09
C GLN A 146 -10.66 -5.65 -14.43
N PHE A 147 -11.05 -5.80 -13.16
CA PHE A 147 -11.05 -7.10 -12.49
C PHE A 147 -12.03 -8.08 -13.13
N GLU A 148 -13.24 -7.63 -13.50
CA GLU A 148 -14.22 -8.43 -14.23
C GLU A 148 -13.64 -8.98 -15.53
N ALA A 149 -13.05 -8.11 -16.36
CA ALA A 149 -12.44 -8.53 -17.62
C ALA A 149 -11.26 -9.49 -17.42
N ALA A 150 -10.46 -9.30 -16.36
CA ALA A 150 -9.38 -10.21 -16.02
C ALA A 150 -9.91 -11.59 -15.58
N VAL A 151 -10.96 -11.64 -14.75
CA VAL A 151 -11.64 -12.87 -14.32
C VAL A 151 -12.20 -13.63 -15.53
N GLU A 152 -12.96 -12.95 -16.39
CA GLU A 152 -13.54 -13.56 -17.60
C GLU A 152 -12.47 -14.12 -18.54
N ALA A 153 -11.35 -13.41 -18.72
CA ALA A 153 -10.25 -13.87 -19.55
C ALA A 153 -9.62 -15.16 -18.98
N ILE A 154 -9.36 -15.21 -17.67
CA ILE A 154 -8.81 -16.39 -17.01
C ILE A 154 -9.76 -17.59 -17.13
N GLU A 155 -11.06 -17.38 -16.93
CA GLU A 155 -12.08 -18.43 -17.08
C GLU A 155 -12.12 -18.97 -18.51
N ARG A 156 -12.18 -18.08 -19.51
CA ARG A 156 -12.19 -18.43 -20.93
C ARG A 156 -10.94 -19.20 -21.37
N GLU A 157 -9.79 -18.87 -20.79
CA GLU A 157 -8.51 -19.53 -21.08
C GLU A 157 -8.26 -20.79 -20.24
N GLY A 158 -9.20 -21.18 -19.38
CA GLY A 158 -9.10 -22.40 -18.54
C GLY A 158 -8.11 -22.28 -17.38
N GLY A 159 -7.81 -21.05 -16.93
CA GLY A 159 -6.85 -20.76 -15.86
C GLY A 159 -7.43 -20.83 -14.44
N THR A 160 -8.65 -21.34 -14.25
CA THR A 160 -9.38 -21.30 -12.96
C THR A 160 -8.69 -22.04 -11.82
N ASP A 161 -7.87 -23.05 -12.13
CA ASP A 161 -7.13 -23.82 -11.12
C ASP A 161 -5.70 -23.31 -10.90
N ALA A 162 -5.34 -22.16 -11.49
CA ALA A 162 -4.02 -21.58 -11.31
C ALA A 162 -3.80 -21.15 -9.84
N LEU A 163 -2.76 -21.71 -9.25
CA LEU A 163 -2.33 -21.39 -7.89
C LEU A 163 -1.46 -20.13 -7.88
N CYS A 164 -1.58 -19.37 -6.80
CA CYS A 164 -0.64 -18.33 -6.44
C CYS A 164 0.77 -18.92 -6.22
N PHE A 165 1.79 -18.08 -6.41
CA PHE A 165 3.13 -18.41 -5.94
C PHE A 165 3.11 -18.71 -4.44
N ARG A 166 3.93 -19.68 -4.05
CA ARG A 166 4.16 -20.05 -2.65
C ARG A 166 5.65 -20.11 -2.41
N GLU A 167 6.05 -19.79 -1.20
CA GLU A 167 7.41 -20.00 -0.77
C GLU A 167 7.75 -21.49 -0.76
N THR A 168 8.86 -21.86 -1.40
CA THR A 168 9.35 -23.24 -1.36
C THR A 168 10.09 -23.53 -0.07
N PRO A 169 10.14 -24.79 0.41
CA PRO A 169 10.93 -25.15 1.58
C PRO A 169 12.40 -24.76 1.48
N GLU A 170 12.97 -24.83 0.27
CA GLU A 170 14.35 -24.41 0.00
C GLU A 170 14.51 -22.89 0.15
N ALA A 171 13.56 -22.11 -0.36
CA ALA A 171 13.58 -20.65 -0.20
C ALA A 171 13.43 -20.25 1.28
N ALA A 172 12.50 -20.87 2.01
CA ALA A 172 12.26 -20.61 3.43
C ALA A 172 13.50 -20.87 4.30
N GLY A 173 14.33 -21.86 3.92
CA GLY A 173 15.56 -22.22 4.64
C GLY A 173 16.75 -21.29 4.39
N ARG A 174 16.67 -20.37 3.42
CA ARG A 174 17.80 -19.51 3.03
C ARG A 174 17.81 -18.20 3.83
N GLU A 175 18.94 -17.93 4.49
CA GLU A 175 19.12 -16.74 5.32
C GLU A 175 18.93 -15.44 4.51
N GLU A 176 19.38 -15.40 3.26
CA GLU A 176 19.20 -14.23 2.40
C GLU A 176 17.72 -13.93 2.08
N VAL A 177 16.88 -14.96 1.95
CA VAL A 177 15.43 -14.81 1.71
C VAL A 177 14.75 -14.29 2.97
N GLN A 178 15.07 -14.87 4.14
CA GLN A 178 14.55 -14.41 5.43
C GLN A 178 14.91 -12.95 5.72
N ARG A 179 16.15 -12.54 5.41
CA ARG A 179 16.58 -11.15 5.55
C ARG A 179 15.90 -10.23 4.54
N LEU A 180 15.66 -10.69 3.31
CA LEU A 180 14.92 -9.91 2.32
C LEU A 180 13.46 -9.71 2.73
N HIS A 181 12.80 -10.70 3.34
CA HIS A 181 11.48 -10.52 3.97
C HIS A 181 11.51 -9.46 5.05
N ALA A 182 12.48 -9.53 5.98
CA ALA A 182 12.63 -8.53 7.02
C ALA A 182 12.83 -7.12 6.45
N ILE A 183 13.65 -6.97 5.40
CA ILE A 183 13.82 -5.70 4.69
C ILE A 183 12.52 -5.25 4.01
N THR A 184 11.79 -6.16 3.38
CA THR A 184 10.51 -5.88 2.72
C THR A 184 9.48 -5.34 3.71
N ARG A 185 9.41 -5.92 4.92
CA ARG A 185 8.61 -5.41 6.04
C ARG A 185 9.03 -4.00 6.45
N LEU A 186 10.34 -3.75 6.56
CA LEU A 186 10.89 -2.43 6.92
C LEU A 186 10.54 -1.37 5.88
N GLU A 187 10.68 -1.68 4.58
CA GLU A 187 10.27 -0.78 3.49
C GLU A 187 8.78 -0.43 3.58
N ASN A 188 7.94 -1.44 3.84
CA ASN A 188 6.50 -1.24 3.99
C ASN A 188 6.16 -0.36 5.21
N GLU A 189 6.80 -0.59 6.35
CA GLU A 189 6.58 0.19 7.57
C GLU A 189 7.01 1.66 7.38
N ILE A 190 8.22 1.89 6.87
CA ILE A 190 8.75 3.26 6.74
C ILE A 190 8.00 4.05 5.66
N MET A 191 7.54 3.41 4.59
CA MET A 191 6.65 4.00 3.60
C MET A 191 5.40 4.62 4.27
N HIS A 192 4.66 3.82 5.04
CA HIS A 192 3.45 4.29 5.73
C HIS A 192 3.77 5.35 6.80
N ARG A 193 4.91 5.24 7.47
CA ARG A 193 5.37 6.27 8.41
C ARG A 193 5.60 7.62 7.72
N TYR A 194 6.28 7.62 6.57
CA TYR A 194 6.44 8.83 5.75
C TYR A 194 5.10 9.39 5.30
N LEU A 195 4.17 8.52 4.89
CA LEU A 195 2.84 8.91 4.44
C LEU A 195 2.03 9.53 5.57
N SER A 196 2.11 8.97 6.78
CA SER A 196 1.52 9.52 7.99
C SER A 196 2.03 10.95 8.25
N CYS A 197 3.34 11.14 8.17
CA CYS A 197 3.94 12.46 8.32
C CYS A 197 3.49 13.42 7.21
N ALA A 198 3.42 12.95 5.95
CA ALA A 198 2.99 13.76 4.82
C ALA A 198 1.55 14.29 5.00
N MET A 199 0.64 13.46 5.57
CA MET A 199 -0.73 13.86 5.90
C MET A 199 -0.76 14.92 7.00
N LEU A 200 -0.04 14.68 8.11
CA LEU A 200 0.00 15.58 9.27
C LEU A 200 0.58 16.96 8.92
N PHE A 201 1.53 17.03 7.99
CA PHE A 201 2.18 18.28 7.57
C PHE A 201 1.67 18.79 6.23
N SER A 202 0.44 18.43 5.84
CA SER A 202 -0.13 18.77 4.54
C SER A 202 -0.27 20.27 4.27
N ASP A 203 -0.34 21.10 5.31
CA ASP A 203 -0.33 22.57 5.19
C ASP A 203 1.09 23.14 4.94
N HIS A 204 2.14 22.31 5.03
CA HIS A 204 3.52 22.69 4.75
C HIS A 204 3.95 22.18 3.38
N GLN A 205 3.71 22.98 2.35
CA GLN A 205 3.93 22.61 0.94
C GLN A 205 5.26 21.87 0.70
N ASP A 206 6.42 22.49 0.99
CA ASP A 206 7.73 21.88 0.71
C ASP A 206 7.96 20.57 1.50
N LEU A 207 7.62 20.54 2.79
CA LEU A 207 7.89 19.36 3.62
C LEU A 207 6.97 18.20 3.23
N SER A 208 5.67 18.44 3.07
CA SER A 208 4.71 17.39 2.70
C SER A 208 5.11 16.72 1.37
N PHE A 209 5.48 17.51 0.35
CA PHE A 209 5.96 16.95 -0.93
C PHE A 209 7.23 16.10 -0.78
N ARG A 210 8.19 16.50 0.06
CA ARG A 210 9.41 15.73 0.31
C ARG A 210 9.11 14.41 1.03
N LEU A 211 8.28 14.46 2.07
CA LEU A 211 7.88 13.27 2.81
C LEU A 211 7.09 12.30 1.92
N PHE A 212 6.16 12.81 1.13
CA PHE A 212 5.39 12.03 0.17
C PHE A 212 6.28 11.39 -0.89
N LYS A 213 7.24 12.14 -1.45
CA LYS A 213 8.23 11.59 -2.40
C LYS A 213 9.00 10.43 -1.77
N ASN A 214 9.42 10.54 -0.51
CA ASN A 214 10.15 9.46 0.15
C ASN A 214 9.26 8.23 0.41
N SER A 215 8.00 8.44 0.80
CA SER A 215 7.01 7.35 0.85
C SER A 215 6.96 6.59 -0.48
N LEU A 216 6.81 7.29 -1.60
CA LEU A 216 6.80 6.67 -2.94
C LEU A 216 8.11 5.95 -3.28
N ASN A 217 9.27 6.46 -2.82
CA ASN A 217 10.53 5.76 -3.04
C ASN A 217 10.61 4.45 -2.25
N HIS A 218 10.13 4.41 -1.00
CA HIS A 218 10.04 3.18 -0.23
C HIS A 218 9.03 2.20 -0.82
N MET A 219 7.91 2.67 -1.35
CA MET A 219 6.97 1.86 -2.13
C MET A 219 7.65 1.17 -3.33
N ARG A 220 8.46 1.91 -4.09
CA ARG A 220 9.23 1.36 -5.22
C ARG A 220 10.28 0.35 -4.77
N HIS A 221 10.81 0.46 -3.57
CA HIS A 221 11.74 -0.52 -3.02
C HIS A 221 11.01 -1.77 -2.55
N TRP A 222 9.86 -1.60 -1.91
CA TRP A 222 8.96 -2.69 -1.55
C TRP A 222 8.56 -3.51 -2.79
N ASP A 223 8.13 -2.84 -3.86
CA ASP A 223 7.87 -3.42 -5.19
C ASP A 223 9.06 -4.22 -5.74
N LYS A 224 10.26 -3.62 -5.77
CA LYS A 224 11.48 -4.29 -6.25
C LYS A 224 11.85 -5.51 -5.42
N ASN A 225 11.68 -5.44 -4.10
CA ASN A 225 11.99 -6.54 -3.18
C ASN A 225 10.97 -7.67 -3.32
N ALA A 226 9.69 -7.37 -3.52
CA ALA A 226 8.66 -8.36 -3.81
C ALA A 226 8.96 -9.13 -5.10
N GLY A 227 9.43 -8.45 -6.15
CA GLY A 227 9.91 -9.10 -7.37
C GLY A 227 11.14 -10.00 -7.14
N LEU A 228 12.10 -9.54 -6.34
CA LEU A 228 13.27 -10.34 -5.97
C LEU A 228 12.89 -11.59 -5.15
N LEU A 229 11.90 -11.50 -4.26
CA LEU A 229 11.41 -12.67 -3.51
C LEU A 229 10.87 -13.74 -4.47
N VAL A 230 10.09 -13.35 -5.49
CA VAL A 230 9.61 -14.27 -6.53
C VAL A 230 10.76 -14.89 -7.33
N GLU A 231 11.76 -14.11 -7.73
CA GLU A 231 12.97 -14.63 -8.39
C GLU A 231 13.74 -15.64 -7.51
N LEU A 232 13.63 -15.49 -6.19
CA LEU A 232 14.22 -16.36 -5.19
C LEU A 232 13.26 -17.48 -4.73
N GLY A 233 12.20 -17.80 -5.47
CA GLY A 233 11.28 -18.91 -5.12
C GLY A 233 10.49 -18.68 -3.83
N SER A 234 10.35 -17.41 -3.42
CA SER A 234 9.49 -16.97 -2.33
C SER A 234 8.40 -16.05 -2.88
N VAL A 235 7.61 -15.44 -2.00
CA VAL A 235 6.54 -14.49 -2.35
C VAL A 235 6.38 -13.50 -1.21
N ILE A 236 5.98 -12.27 -1.53
CA ILE A 236 5.65 -11.27 -0.52
C ILE A 236 4.68 -11.83 0.54
N GLN A 237 4.93 -11.52 1.81
CA GLN A 237 4.12 -11.95 2.93
C GLN A 237 2.98 -10.96 3.21
N ILE A 238 1.85 -11.47 3.70
CA ILE A 238 0.90 -10.63 4.44
C ILE A 238 1.39 -10.56 5.88
N GLU A 239 1.79 -9.37 6.31
CA GLU A 239 2.32 -9.16 7.65
C GLU A 239 1.31 -9.54 8.74
N ASN A 240 1.80 -10.24 9.77
CA ASN A 240 0.99 -10.71 10.91
C ASN A 240 -0.23 -11.57 10.50
N ALA A 241 -0.17 -12.24 9.35
CA ALA A 241 -1.24 -13.11 8.88
C ALA A 241 -1.28 -14.45 9.61
N SER A 242 -2.49 -15.00 9.74
CA SER A 242 -2.73 -16.41 10.04
C SER A 242 -3.17 -17.14 8.79
N THR A 243 -2.74 -18.39 8.62
CA THR A 243 -3.20 -19.27 7.53
C THR A 243 -4.21 -20.28 8.08
N ASP A 244 -5.37 -20.38 7.43
CA ASP A 244 -6.38 -21.37 7.79
C ASP A 244 -6.14 -22.75 7.14
N ALA A 245 -7.00 -23.72 7.46
CA ALA A 245 -6.89 -25.09 6.93
C ALA A 245 -7.08 -25.18 5.40
N ALA A 246 -7.71 -24.19 4.77
CA ALA A 246 -7.86 -24.10 3.32
C ALA A 246 -6.64 -23.43 2.66
N GLY A 247 -5.66 -22.96 3.43
CA GLY A 247 -4.50 -22.24 2.94
C GLY A 247 -4.77 -20.78 2.62
N ARG A 248 -5.88 -20.20 3.14
CA ARG A 248 -6.18 -18.78 3.04
C ARG A 248 -5.40 -18.03 4.12
N GLU A 249 -4.66 -17.02 3.72
CA GLU A 249 -3.95 -16.11 4.62
C GLU A 249 -4.84 -14.91 4.92
N VAL A 250 -4.90 -14.51 6.19
CA VAL A 250 -5.71 -13.36 6.64
C VAL A 250 -4.94 -12.55 7.67
N SER A 251 -4.89 -11.23 7.50
CA SER A 251 -4.39 -10.28 8.51
C SER A 251 -5.39 -9.14 8.71
N ARG A 252 -5.64 -8.78 9.96
CA ARG A 252 -6.41 -7.57 10.33
C ARG A 252 -5.48 -6.42 10.76
N HIS A 253 -4.19 -6.70 10.88
CA HIS A 253 -3.18 -5.77 11.37
C HIS A 253 -1.87 -5.91 10.57
N PRO A 254 -1.87 -5.74 9.24
CA PRO A 254 -0.65 -5.84 8.43
C PRO A 254 0.42 -4.78 8.76
N MET A 255 0.08 -3.74 9.51
CA MET A 255 0.96 -2.64 9.91
C MET A 255 0.46 -2.00 11.22
N PRO A 256 1.30 -1.19 11.89
CA PRO A 256 0.87 -0.39 13.03
C PRO A 256 -0.31 0.53 12.69
N VAL A 257 -1.26 0.66 13.62
CA VAL A 257 -2.44 1.53 13.44
C VAL A 257 -2.08 3.02 13.49
N PHE A 258 -1.04 3.37 14.26
CA PHE A 258 -0.56 4.73 14.39
C PHE A 258 0.96 4.76 14.31
N TYR A 259 1.48 5.85 13.74
CA TYR A 259 2.89 6.18 13.75
C TYR A 259 3.15 7.33 14.73
N PRO A 260 4.31 7.32 15.43
CA PRO A 260 4.68 8.38 16.36
C PRO A 260 5.02 9.67 15.61
N GLY A 261 4.97 10.79 16.34
CA GLY A 261 5.24 12.13 15.82
C GLY A 261 3.97 12.96 15.78
N ASP A 262 3.83 13.88 16.73
CA ASP A 262 2.67 14.78 16.84
C ASP A 262 3.02 16.23 16.42
N SER A 263 4.30 16.48 16.12
CA SER A 263 4.84 17.75 15.65
C SER A 263 5.79 17.53 14.47
N ARG A 264 6.06 18.57 13.68
CA ARG A 264 6.99 18.53 12.54
C ARG A 264 8.36 18.04 12.95
N ARG A 265 8.83 18.50 14.11
CA ARG A 265 10.12 18.07 14.65
C ARG A 265 10.08 16.61 15.09
N ASP A 266 9.08 16.20 15.87
CA ASP A 266 8.99 14.84 16.39
C ASP A 266 8.89 13.82 15.25
N ALA A 267 8.12 14.13 14.20
CA ALA A 267 8.03 13.30 13.01
C ALA A 267 9.41 13.07 12.36
N LEU A 268 10.18 14.14 12.12
CA LEU A 268 11.54 14.03 11.57
C LEU A 268 12.49 13.26 12.51
N GLU A 269 12.36 13.43 13.83
CA GLU A 269 13.13 12.68 14.83
C GLU A 269 12.80 11.18 14.80
N THR A 270 11.58 10.80 14.42
CA THR A 270 11.19 9.38 14.28
C THR A 270 11.67 8.76 12.97
N LEU A 271 11.89 9.54 11.90
CA LEU A 271 12.24 9.01 10.58
C LEU A 271 13.74 8.66 10.46
N VAL A 272 14.63 9.47 11.05
CA VAL A 272 16.08 9.26 10.95
C VAL A 272 16.53 7.88 11.50
N PRO A 273 16.10 7.44 12.70
CA PRO A 273 16.47 6.11 13.20
C PRO A 273 15.95 4.96 12.33
N GLU A 274 14.78 5.15 11.70
CA GLU A 274 14.17 4.14 10.83
C GLU A 274 14.91 4.00 9.49
N GLU A 275 15.36 5.11 8.91
CA GLU A 275 16.25 5.10 7.75
C GLU A 275 17.59 4.42 8.07
N ALA A 276 18.17 4.70 9.24
CA ALA A 276 19.40 4.03 9.67
C ALA A 276 19.18 2.51 9.87
N ARG A 277 18.03 2.11 10.44
CA ARG A 277 17.64 0.71 10.64
C ARG A 277 17.55 -0.05 9.32
N ILE A 278 16.91 0.54 8.30
CA ILE A 278 16.78 -0.11 6.99
C ILE A 278 18.12 -0.18 6.25
N ILE A 279 18.95 0.86 6.32
CA ILE A 279 20.31 0.86 5.77
C ILE A 279 21.14 -0.28 6.35
N ALA A 280 21.16 -0.42 7.68
CA ALA A 280 21.89 -1.47 8.35
C ALA A 280 21.42 -2.88 7.94
N ALA A 281 20.11 -3.06 7.73
CA ALA A 281 19.54 -4.31 7.25
C ALA A 281 20.01 -4.66 5.82
N TYR A 282 20.01 -3.68 4.90
CA TYR A 282 20.54 -3.84 3.55
C TYR A 282 22.04 -4.17 3.57
N GLU A 283 22.84 -3.44 4.34
CA GLU A 283 24.28 -3.68 4.48
C GLU A 283 24.57 -5.11 4.98
N ALA A 284 23.85 -5.54 6.01
CA ALA A 284 23.98 -6.89 6.55
C ALA A 284 23.65 -7.98 5.52
N LEU A 285 22.64 -7.79 4.68
CA LEU A 285 22.30 -8.71 3.60
C LEU A 285 23.36 -8.71 2.49
N ILE A 286 23.74 -7.53 1.98
CA ILE A 286 24.62 -7.38 0.81
C ILE A 286 26.01 -7.99 1.05
N VAL A 287 26.57 -7.86 2.25
CA VAL A 287 27.90 -8.42 2.59
C VAL A 287 27.93 -9.94 2.45
N ARG A 288 26.79 -10.62 2.66
CA ARG A 288 26.67 -12.09 2.61
C ARG A 288 26.34 -12.63 1.23
N LEU A 289 25.87 -11.78 0.32
CA LEU A 289 25.49 -12.21 -1.02
C LEU A 289 26.72 -12.38 -1.93
N PRO A 290 26.73 -13.43 -2.79
CA PRO A 290 27.73 -13.56 -3.84
C PRO A 290 27.59 -12.41 -4.85
N ALA A 291 28.66 -12.14 -5.60
CA ALA A 291 28.59 -11.18 -6.71
C ALA A 291 27.56 -11.63 -7.76
N GLY A 292 26.79 -10.68 -8.29
CA GLY A 292 25.75 -10.96 -9.29
C GLY A 292 24.59 -9.97 -9.22
N ALA A 293 23.63 -10.14 -10.13
CA ALA A 293 22.55 -9.18 -10.37
C ALA A 293 21.71 -8.86 -9.12
N VAL A 294 21.45 -9.84 -8.25
CA VAL A 294 20.70 -9.62 -6.99
C VAL A 294 21.47 -8.67 -6.07
N LYS A 295 22.77 -8.89 -5.89
CA LYS A 295 23.64 -8.04 -5.07
C LYS A 295 23.73 -6.62 -5.65
N ASP A 296 23.87 -6.49 -6.97
CA ASP A 296 23.97 -5.18 -7.64
C ASP A 296 22.67 -4.38 -7.52
N ARG A 297 21.51 -5.04 -7.64
CA ARG A 297 20.20 -4.42 -7.43
C ARG A 297 20.02 -3.95 -6.00
N LEU A 298 20.38 -4.77 -5.01
CA LEU A 298 20.29 -4.39 -3.59
C LEU A 298 21.29 -3.30 -3.23
N ALA A 299 22.50 -3.29 -3.81
CA ALA A 299 23.49 -2.24 -3.59
C ALA A 299 23.04 -0.89 -4.19
N SER A 300 22.44 -0.91 -5.38
CA SER A 300 21.84 0.29 -5.99
C SER A 300 20.71 0.83 -5.12
N GLN A 301 19.88 -0.06 -4.56
CA GLN A 301 18.86 0.31 -3.60
C GLN A 301 19.48 0.94 -2.34
N LEU A 302 20.48 0.31 -1.71
CA LEU A 302 21.18 0.84 -0.53
C LEU A 302 21.73 2.26 -0.76
N ALA A 303 22.28 2.54 -1.94
CA ALA A 303 22.77 3.88 -2.28
C ALA A 303 21.66 4.95 -2.18
N LEU A 304 20.47 4.65 -2.68
CA LEU A 304 19.30 5.55 -2.59
C LEU A 304 18.86 5.77 -1.14
N LYS A 305 18.92 4.75 -0.29
CA LYS A 305 18.60 4.90 1.15
C LYS A 305 19.56 5.84 1.85
N ARG A 306 20.86 5.78 1.53
CA ARG A 306 21.86 6.69 2.09
C ARG A 306 21.58 8.15 1.69
N GLU A 307 21.11 8.38 0.46
CA GLU A 307 20.64 9.70 0.02
C GLU A 307 19.41 10.16 0.82
N HIS A 308 18.46 9.25 1.09
CA HIS A 308 17.29 9.56 1.94
C HIS A 308 17.72 9.96 3.35
N LEU A 309 18.58 9.16 4.00
CA LEU A 309 19.07 9.44 5.35
C LEU A 309 19.76 10.81 5.42
N TYR A 310 20.69 11.09 4.49
CA TYR A 310 21.37 12.38 4.43
C TYR A 310 20.39 13.55 4.33
N THR A 311 19.35 13.39 3.52
CA THR A 311 18.30 14.41 3.35
C THR A 311 17.50 14.58 4.65
N GLN A 312 17.13 13.48 5.33
CA GLN A 312 16.39 13.55 6.59
C GLN A 312 17.19 14.17 7.72
N GLU A 313 18.47 13.82 7.86
CA GLU A 313 19.35 14.43 8.84
C GLU A 313 19.45 15.95 8.63
N SER A 314 19.55 16.38 7.37
CA SER A 314 19.58 17.80 7.00
C SER A 314 18.25 18.51 7.33
N LEU A 315 17.11 17.87 7.04
CA LEU A 315 15.78 18.41 7.38
C LEU A 315 15.59 18.53 8.89
N LEU A 316 16.00 17.52 9.65
CA LEU A 316 15.94 17.52 11.11
C LEU A 316 16.87 18.59 11.71
N ALA A 317 18.09 18.71 11.20
CA ALA A 317 19.03 19.75 11.65
C ALA A 317 18.47 21.15 11.41
N ASN A 318 17.84 21.39 10.25
CA ASN A 318 17.17 22.66 9.97
C ASN A 318 15.96 22.89 10.90
N ALA A 319 15.13 21.87 11.12
CA ALA A 319 13.98 21.96 12.02
C ALA A 319 14.40 22.34 13.46
N ARG A 320 15.53 21.79 13.95
CA ARG A 320 16.08 22.11 15.28
C ARG A 320 16.57 23.55 15.44
N ARG A 321 16.85 24.25 14.33
CA ARG A 321 17.33 25.65 14.34
C ARG A 321 16.20 26.67 14.38
N VAL A 322 14.95 26.25 14.16
CA VAL A 322 13.79 27.13 14.09
C VAL A 322 12.98 26.99 15.39
N GLU A 323 13.00 28.03 16.21
CA GLU A 323 12.17 28.09 17.41
C GLU A 323 10.68 28.15 17.04
N GLY A 324 9.83 27.45 17.80
CA GLY A 324 8.38 27.44 17.58
C GLY A 324 7.90 26.58 16.41
N LEU A 325 8.81 25.86 15.72
CA LEU A 325 8.45 24.87 14.71
C LEU A 325 7.82 23.64 15.39
N ARG A 326 6.50 23.73 15.61
CA ARG A 326 5.63 22.62 16.00
C ARG A 326 5.08 21.94 14.75
#